data_AF-A0A5C6Q4G8-F1
#
_entry.id   AF-A0A5C6Q4G8-F1
#
_cell.length_a   1.000
_cell.length_b   1.000
_cell.length_c   1.000
_cell.angle_alpha   90.00
_cell.angle_beta   90.00
_cell.angle_gamma   90.00
#
_symmetry.space_group_name_H-M   'P 1'
#
loop_
_entity.id
_entity.type
_entity.pdbx_description
1 polymer ?
#
loop_
_entity_poly.entity_id
_entity_poly.type
_entity_poly.pdbx_seq_one_letter_code
_entity_poly.pdbx_strand_id
1 'polypeptide(L)'
;MKTSIPLLGLLLASSTTAWAATETTKIERLEQLEKQVAELKKEVNTNTKTTTDLTPKIKVGGAVRFQYSYEDYDDDNKDRGGDFDFDVFRLDVNGSIGDVKLSAQYRWYQYMNVIHHADVAY
;
A
#
# COMPACT_ATOMS: atom_id res chain seq x y z
N MET A 1 47.69 -81.35 21.97
CA MET A 1 46.82 -80.69 20.98
C MET A 1 46.23 -79.46 21.69
N LYS A 2 46.81 -78.26 21.52
CA LYS A 2 46.46 -77.22 20.50
C LYS A 2 44.94 -76.91 20.48
N THR A 3 44.41 -75.71 20.66
CA THR A 3 44.92 -74.33 20.89
C THR A 3 43.72 -73.45 21.25
N SER A 4 43.95 -72.42 22.06
CA SER A 4 43.10 -71.28 22.46
C SER A 4 42.64 -70.36 21.31
N ILE A 5 41.46 -69.72 21.39
CA ILE A 5 41.15 -68.39 20.78
C ILE A 5 40.16 -67.58 21.67
N PRO A 6 40.31 -66.24 21.86
CA PRO A 6 39.65 -65.45 22.90
C PRO A 6 38.55 -64.47 22.41
N LEU A 7 37.85 -63.89 23.39
CA LEU A 7 37.13 -62.60 23.41
C LEU A 7 37.61 -61.60 22.34
N LEU A 8 36.74 -61.10 21.46
CA LEU A 8 36.80 -59.73 20.91
C LEU A 8 35.57 -59.41 20.04
N GLY A 9 34.94 -58.25 20.27
CA GLY A 9 34.12 -57.60 19.24
C GLY A 9 32.62 -57.48 19.54
N LEU A 10 32.24 -56.78 20.61
CA LEU A 10 30.87 -56.25 20.72
C LEU A 10 30.87 -54.90 21.46
N LEU A 11 31.54 -53.90 20.90
CA LEU A 11 31.61 -52.55 21.50
C LEU A 11 31.78 -51.47 20.42
N LEU A 12 31.02 -51.51 19.33
CA LEU A 12 31.10 -50.47 18.29
C LEU A 12 29.80 -50.29 17.48
N ALA A 13 28.63 -50.28 18.14
CA ALA A 13 27.34 -50.06 17.47
C ALA A 13 26.47 -48.96 18.09
N SER A 14 27.00 -48.14 19.01
CA SER A 14 26.19 -47.11 19.71
C SER A 14 26.42 -45.67 19.24
N SER A 15 27.35 -45.41 18.30
CA SER A 15 27.63 -44.04 17.84
C SER A 15 26.95 -43.65 16.53
N THR A 16 26.54 -44.58 15.67
CA THR A 16 25.88 -44.25 14.38
C THR A 16 24.41 -43.87 14.55
N THR A 17 23.73 -44.35 15.59
CA THR A 17 22.32 -44.05 15.86
C THR A 17 22.10 -42.67 16.45
N ALA A 18 23.07 -42.15 17.23
CA ALA A 18 22.98 -40.82 17.84
C ALA A 18 23.12 -39.68 16.82
N TRP A 19 23.99 -39.84 15.82
CA TRP A 19 24.16 -38.86 14.74
C TRP A 19 22.98 -38.88 13.78
N ALA A 20 22.50 -40.06 13.38
CA ALA A 20 21.30 -40.21 12.56
C ALA A 20 20.06 -39.59 13.23
N ALA A 21 19.81 -39.88 14.51
CA ALA A 21 18.68 -39.29 15.25
C ALA A 21 18.76 -37.76 15.38
N THR A 22 19.98 -37.21 15.47
CA THR A 22 20.20 -35.75 15.52
C THR A 22 20.00 -35.10 14.14
N GLU A 23 20.32 -35.79 13.05
CA GLU A 23 20.03 -35.32 11.69
C GLU A 23 18.53 -35.40 11.38
N THR A 24 17.85 -36.48 11.79
CA THR A 24 16.40 -36.61 11.60
C THR A 24 15.64 -35.49 12.32
N THR A 25 16.00 -35.18 13.56
CA THR A 25 15.37 -34.07 14.32
C THR A 25 15.66 -32.69 13.74
N LYS A 26 16.85 -32.46 13.15
CA LYS A 26 17.16 -31.23 12.42
C LYS A 26 16.34 -31.11 11.13
N ILE A 27 16.16 -32.21 10.40
CA ILE A 27 15.35 -32.26 9.17
C ILE A 27 13.88 -32.00 9.48
N GLU A 28 13.34 -32.58 10.55
CA GLU A 28 11.96 -32.31 11.01
C GLU A 28 11.77 -30.83 11.39
N ARG A 29 12.75 -30.23 12.08
CA ARG A 29 12.72 -28.79 12.40
C ARG A 29 12.77 -27.93 11.14
N LEU A 30 13.58 -28.31 10.15
CA LEU A 30 13.64 -27.60 8.86
C LEU A 30 12.29 -27.66 8.13
N GLU A 31 11.66 -28.84 8.09
CA GLU A 31 10.33 -29.00 7.48
C GLU A 31 9.25 -28.20 8.23
N GLN A 32 9.32 -28.16 9.56
CA GLN A 32 8.45 -27.33 10.39
C GLN A 32 8.66 -25.83 10.15
N LEU A 33 9.91 -25.39 10.04
CA LEU A 33 10.24 -24.00 9.73
C LEU A 33 9.72 -23.60 8.34
N GLU A 34 9.89 -24.46 7.33
CA GLU A 34 9.36 -24.20 5.99
C GLU A 34 7.83 -24.08 5.99
N LYS A 35 7.14 -24.94 6.75
CA LYS A 35 5.68 -24.85 6.94
C LYS A 35 5.26 -23.55 7.64
N GLN A 36 5.94 -23.17 8.72
CA GLN A 36 5.68 -21.91 9.42
C GLN A 36 5.93 -20.69 8.53
N VAL A 37 7.00 -20.70 7.73
CA VAL A 37 7.30 -19.62 6.78
C VAL A 37 6.23 -19.54 5.69
N ALA A 38 5.72 -20.68 5.20
CA ALA A 38 4.65 -20.72 4.21
C ALA A 38 3.32 -20.18 4.78
N GLU A 39 2.99 -20.53 6.02
CA GLU A 39 1.80 -20.06 6.74
C GLU A 39 1.89 -18.56 7.06
N LEU A 40 3.01 -18.10 7.60
CA LEU A 40 3.28 -16.68 7.85
C LEU A 40 3.22 -15.86 6.56
N LYS A 41 3.78 -16.34 5.45
CA LYS A 41 3.67 -15.66 4.14
C LYS A 41 2.22 -15.55 3.68
N LYS A 42 1.39 -16.55 3.97
CA LYS A 42 -0.04 -16.54 3.62
C LYS A 42 -0.79 -15.51 4.47
N GLU A 43 -0.57 -15.51 5.79
CA GLU A 43 -1.18 -14.55 6.72
C GLU A 43 -0.75 -13.10 6.46
N VAL A 44 0.54 -12.87 6.19
CA VAL A 44 1.07 -11.56 5.84
C VAL A 44 0.43 -11.06 4.54
N ASN A 45 0.29 -11.91 3.52
CA ASN A 45 -0.38 -11.55 2.26
C ASN A 45 -1.87 -11.26 2.43
N THR A 46 -2.58 -12.01 3.29
CA THR A 46 -3.99 -11.73 3.57
C THR A 46 -4.15 -10.44 4.37
N ASN A 47 -3.34 -10.24 5.41
CA ASN A 47 -3.40 -9.05 6.26
C ASN A 47 -2.93 -7.78 5.52
N THR A 48 -1.95 -7.88 4.62
CA THR A 48 -1.57 -6.76 3.74
C THR A 48 -2.66 -6.42 2.73
N LYS A 49 -3.43 -7.38 2.21
CA LYS A 49 -4.60 -7.08 1.35
C LYS A 49 -5.71 -6.36 2.11
N THR A 50 -6.09 -6.81 3.32
CA THR A 50 -7.12 -6.14 4.13
C THR A 50 -6.70 -4.76 4.63
N THR A 51 -5.43 -4.55 4.96
CA THR A 51 -4.93 -3.23 5.39
C THR A 51 -4.71 -2.27 4.21
N THR A 52 -4.37 -2.78 3.02
CA THR A 52 -4.27 -1.95 1.80
C THR A 52 -5.62 -1.39 1.39
N ASP A 53 -6.71 -2.13 1.59
CA ASP A 53 -8.07 -1.64 1.31
C ASP A 53 -8.51 -0.56 2.29
N LEU A 54 -8.22 -0.70 3.59
CA LEU A 54 -8.59 0.33 4.59
C LEU A 54 -7.67 1.56 4.59
N THR A 55 -6.58 1.56 3.81
CA THR A 55 -5.68 2.70 3.73
C THR A 55 -6.36 3.85 2.97
N PRO A 56 -6.49 5.06 3.56
CA PRO A 56 -7.10 6.20 2.88
C PRO A 56 -6.34 6.59 1.63
N LYS A 57 -6.98 6.49 0.47
CA LYS A 57 -6.47 7.02 -0.78
C LYS A 57 -7.21 8.30 -1.09
N ILE A 58 -6.69 9.44 -0.61
CA ILE A 58 -7.25 10.76 -0.85
C ILE A 58 -6.40 11.48 -1.91
N LYS A 59 -7.07 12.01 -2.93
CA LYS A 59 -6.52 12.87 -3.97
C LYS A 59 -7.12 14.26 -3.80
N VAL A 60 -6.26 15.24 -3.62
CA VAL A 60 -6.63 16.65 -3.62
C VAL A 60 -6.16 17.25 -4.93
N GLY A 61 -7.08 17.91 -5.63
CA GLY A 61 -6.86 18.62 -6.88
C GLY A 61 -7.56 19.96 -6.85
N GLY A 62 -7.53 20.66 -7.98
CA GLY A 62 -8.16 21.96 -8.10
C GLY A 62 -7.82 22.66 -9.39
N ALA A 63 -8.34 23.87 -9.54
CA ALA A 63 -8.03 24.75 -10.65
C ALA A 63 -8.18 26.21 -10.23
N VAL A 64 -7.40 27.09 -10.84
CA VAL A 64 -7.56 28.54 -10.67
C VAL A 64 -7.69 29.14 -12.06
N ARG A 65 -8.62 30.07 -12.24
CA ARG A 65 -8.85 30.74 -13.53
C ARG A 65 -8.80 32.25 -13.38
N PHE A 66 -8.03 32.84 -14.29
CA PHE A 66 -7.97 34.27 -14.54
C PHE A 66 -8.34 34.51 -16.00
N GLN A 67 -8.92 35.67 -16.28
CA GLN A 67 -9.23 36.14 -17.62
C GLN A 67 -8.59 37.51 -17.82
N TYR A 68 -8.13 37.75 -19.04
CA TYR A 68 -7.65 39.04 -19.49
C TYR A 68 -8.24 39.30 -20.87
N SER A 69 -8.88 40.45 -21.04
CA SER A 69 -9.40 40.91 -22.33
C SER A 69 -8.75 42.23 -22.71
N TYR A 70 -8.48 42.38 -24.00
CA TYR A 70 -8.05 43.62 -24.60
C TYR A 70 -8.90 43.87 -25.84
N GLU A 71 -9.56 45.01 -25.87
CA GLU A 71 -10.53 45.39 -26.89
C GLU A 71 -10.06 46.71 -27.51
N ASP A 72 -9.55 46.64 -28.74
CA ASP A 72 -8.98 47.78 -29.45
C ASP A 72 -10.04 48.74 -30.03
N TYR A 73 -11.26 48.23 -30.21
CA TYR A 73 -12.44 48.97 -30.65
C TYR A 73 -13.18 49.68 -29.52
N ASP A 74 -12.91 49.35 -28.25
CA ASP A 74 -13.43 50.02 -27.08
C ASP A 74 -12.35 50.98 -26.55
N ASP A 75 -12.53 52.28 -26.78
CA ASP A 75 -11.56 53.29 -26.38
C ASP A 75 -11.33 53.28 -24.85
N ASP A 76 -12.34 52.98 -24.04
CA ASP A 76 -12.19 52.94 -22.58
C ASP A 76 -11.36 51.72 -22.16
N ASN A 77 -11.59 50.54 -22.74
CA ASN A 77 -10.79 49.33 -22.47
C ASN A 77 -9.35 49.49 -22.98
N LYS A 78 -9.18 50.06 -24.17
CA LYS A 78 -7.88 50.36 -24.77
C LYS A 78 -7.07 51.31 -23.90
N ASP A 79 -7.67 52.40 -23.42
CA ASP A 79 -7.01 53.39 -22.57
C ASP A 79 -6.66 52.85 -21.17
N ARG A 80 -7.45 51.91 -20.64
CA ARG A 80 -7.11 51.16 -19.42
C ARG A 80 -6.05 50.07 -19.62
N GLY A 81 -5.75 49.70 -20.87
CA GLY A 81 -4.79 48.64 -21.19
C GLY A 81 -5.37 47.23 -21.05
N GLY A 82 -6.69 47.08 -21.20
CA GLY A 82 -7.40 45.82 -21.02
C GLY A 82 -7.97 45.64 -19.62
N ASP A 83 -8.83 44.63 -19.47
CA ASP A 83 -9.48 44.28 -18.22
C ASP A 83 -8.95 42.93 -17.73
N PHE A 84 -8.55 42.86 -16.46
CA PHE A 84 -8.05 41.65 -15.81
C PHE A 84 -9.02 41.22 -14.71
N ASP A 85 -9.51 39.99 -14.80
CA ASP A 85 -10.51 39.45 -13.88
C ASP A 85 -10.12 38.08 -13.33
N PHE A 86 -10.32 37.90 -12.02
CA PHE A 86 -10.27 36.59 -11.40
C PHE A 86 -11.67 35.94 -11.47
N ASP A 87 -11.76 34.74 -12.06
CA ASP A 87 -13.04 34.05 -12.25
C ASP A 87 -13.32 33.11 -11.06
N VAL A 88 -12.49 32.07 -10.90
CA VAL A 88 -12.78 31.01 -9.94
C VAL A 88 -11.52 30.36 -9.36
N PHE A 89 -11.61 29.99 -8.09
CA PHE A 89 -10.74 29.03 -7.43
C PHE A 89 -11.55 27.78 -7.11
N ARG A 90 -11.08 26.63 -7.54
CA ARG A 90 -11.73 25.34 -7.36
C ARG A 90 -10.82 24.41 -6.56
N LEU A 91 -11.40 23.75 -5.57
CA LEU A 91 -10.77 22.68 -4.80
C LEU A 91 -11.58 21.40 -4.99
N ASP A 92 -10.90 20.34 -5.42
CA ASP A 92 -11.45 19.02 -5.68
C ASP A 92 -10.86 18.02 -4.67
N VAL A 93 -11.70 17.32 -3.91
CA VAL A 93 -11.27 16.28 -2.96
C VAL A 93 -11.96 14.98 -3.34
N ASN A 94 -11.17 13.98 -3.73
CA ASN A 94 -11.68 12.67 -4.15
C ASN A 94 -10.93 11.58 -3.40
N GLY A 95 -11.61 10.59 -2.86
CA GLY A 95 -10.91 9.48 -2.22
C GLY A 95 -11.70 8.21 -2.07
N SER A 96 -11.00 7.16 -1.64
CA SER A 96 -11.58 5.88 -1.31
C SER A 96 -10.92 5.30 -0.06
N ILE A 97 -11.75 4.73 0.83
CA ILE A 97 -11.36 3.96 2.02
C ILE A 97 -12.17 2.66 1.96
N GLY A 98 -11.49 1.54 1.73
CA GLY A 98 -12.14 0.26 1.46
C GLY A 98 -13.13 0.39 0.30
N ASP A 99 -14.38 0.04 0.58
CA ASP A 99 -15.49 0.13 -0.36
C ASP A 99 -16.13 1.53 -0.40
N VAL A 100 -15.85 2.39 0.59
CA VAL A 100 -16.41 3.74 0.66
C VAL A 100 -15.65 4.69 -0.27
N LYS A 101 -16.37 5.39 -1.13
CA LYS A 101 -15.87 6.46 -1.99
C LYS A 101 -16.43 7.80 -1.56
N LEU A 102 -15.58 8.83 -1.58
CA LEU A 102 -15.94 10.21 -1.25
C LEU A 102 -15.51 11.14 -2.38
N SER A 103 -16.38 12.08 -2.75
CA SER A 103 -16.11 13.13 -3.73
C SER A 103 -16.72 14.44 -3.26
N ALA A 104 -15.91 15.48 -3.17
CA ALA A 104 -16.36 16.83 -2.81
C ALA A 104 -15.67 17.87 -3.69
N GLN A 105 -16.43 18.89 -4.08
CA GLN A 105 -15.90 20.03 -4.82
C GLN A 105 -16.39 21.34 -4.22
N TYR A 106 -15.42 22.19 -3.88
CA TYR A 106 -15.65 23.54 -3.41
C TYR A 106 -15.20 24.55 -4.47
N ARG A 107 -16.02 25.59 -4.68
CA ARG A 107 -15.73 26.68 -5.60
C ARG A 107 -15.84 28.02 -4.88
N TRP A 108 -14.81 28.83 -5.05
CA TRP A 108 -14.74 30.19 -4.59
C TRP A 108 -14.74 31.13 -5.78
N TYR A 109 -15.75 31.99 -5.84
CA TYR A 109 -15.86 33.10 -6.77
C TYR A 109 -15.69 34.40 -6.00
N GLN A 110 -15.36 35.50 -6.69
CA GLN A 110 -15.26 36.82 -6.03
C GLN A 110 -16.55 37.23 -5.30
N TYR A 111 -17.71 36.79 -5.79
CA TYR A 111 -19.03 37.21 -5.32
C TYR A 111 -19.76 36.15 -4.48
N MET A 112 -19.31 34.88 -4.49
CA MET A 112 -19.95 33.82 -3.71
C MET A 112 -19.06 32.59 -3.52
N ASN A 113 -19.44 31.78 -2.54
CA ASN A 113 -18.82 30.50 -2.23
C ASN A 113 -19.85 29.39 -2.45
N VAL A 114 -19.49 28.33 -3.15
CA VAL A 114 -20.42 27.26 -3.52
C VAL A 114 -19.79 25.89 -3.27
N ILE A 115 -20.55 25.01 -2.62
CA ILE A 115 -20.28 23.57 -2.64
C ILE A 115 -20.97 23.02 -3.89
N HIS A 116 -20.18 22.62 -4.88
CA HIS A 116 -20.73 22.15 -6.15
C HIS A 116 -21.28 20.73 -6.03
N HIS A 117 -20.59 19.84 -5.31
CA HIS A 117 -21.10 18.53 -4.90
C HIS A 117 -20.35 18.04 -3.65
N ALA A 118 -20.98 17.15 -2.90
CA ALA A 118 -20.40 16.46 -1.74
C ALA A 118 -21.11 15.10 -1.59
N ASP A 119 -20.53 14.07 -2.20
CA ASP A 119 -21.12 12.75 -2.36
C ASP A 119 -20.31 11.69 -1.61
N VAL A 120 -21.03 10.72 -1.04
CA VAL A 120 -20.47 9.52 -0.42
C VAL A 120 -21.18 8.31 -1.01
N ALA A 121 -20.41 7.29 -1.39
CA ALA A 121 -20.91 6.03 -1.92
C ALA A 121 -20.28 4.84 -1.18
N TYR A 122 -21.01 3.74 -1.04
CA TYR A 122 -20.59 2.48 -0.41
C TYR A 122 -21.16 1.30 -1.22
#